data_AF-A0A839E3B8-F1
#
_entry.id   AF-A0A839E3B8-F1
#
_cell.length_a   1.000
_cell.length_b   1.000
_cell.length_c   1.000
_cell.angle_alpha   90.00
_cell.angle_beta   90.00
_cell.angle_gamma   90.00
#
_symmetry.space_group_name_H-M   'P 1'
#
loop_
_entity.id
_entity.type
_entity.pdbx_description
1 polymer ?
#
loop_
_entity_poly.entity_id
_entity_poly.type
_entity_poly.pdbx_seq_one_letter_code
_entity_poly.pdbx_strand_id
1 'polypeptide(L)'
;MIQRDQYPGALTQVSRLDRADEIRREAIAFVAEAPEESVEVAVTPVPEPEVADVLRESEQLRAEAADKDKEASMLKLEAARKLADTGLTVRDIGTISGVSYQRAHQLINTPGNASGGHHQLAS
;
A
#
# COMPACT_ATOMS: atom_id res chain seq x y z
N MET A 1 10.86 18.27 -17.00
CA MET A 1 11.56 19.50 -16.57
C MET A 1 11.74 19.42 -15.07
N ILE A 2 12.94 19.66 -14.56
CA ILE A 2 13.22 19.65 -13.11
C ILE A 2 13.50 21.09 -12.69
N GLN A 3 12.78 21.57 -11.67
CA GLN A 3 12.96 22.90 -11.10
C GLN A 3 13.37 22.76 -9.62
N ARG A 4 14.42 23.47 -9.21
CA ARG A 4 14.82 23.63 -7.81
C ARG A 4 13.94 24.73 -7.17
N ASP A 5 13.24 24.38 -6.10
CA ASP A 5 12.46 25.30 -5.24
C ASP A 5 13.33 26.49 -4.76
N GLN A 6 14.52 26.20 -4.23
CA GLN A 6 15.37 27.20 -3.58
C GLN A 6 16.20 28.07 -4.55
N TYR A 7 16.32 27.69 -5.84
CA TYR A 7 17.09 28.42 -6.86
C TYR A 7 16.42 28.24 -8.25
N PRO A 8 15.46 29.11 -8.62
CA PRO A 8 14.60 28.91 -9.79
C PRO A 8 15.33 28.99 -11.16
N GLY A 9 16.59 29.41 -11.20
CA GLY A 9 17.42 29.46 -12.42
C GLY A 9 18.14 28.15 -12.78
N ALA A 10 18.18 27.17 -11.88
CA ALA A 10 18.83 25.87 -12.14
C ALA A 10 17.85 24.90 -12.80
N LEU A 11 17.79 24.94 -14.14
CA LEU A 11 16.96 24.05 -14.94
C LEU A 11 17.81 22.92 -15.53
N THR A 12 17.41 21.67 -15.29
CA THR A 12 18.02 20.50 -15.94
C THR A 12 16.94 19.57 -16.52
N GLN A 13 17.30 18.86 -17.58
CA GLN A 13 16.44 17.90 -18.27
C GLN A 13 17.08 16.52 -18.22
N VAL A 14 16.28 15.53 -17.85
CA VAL A 14 16.70 14.13 -17.78
C VAL A 14 15.65 13.28 -18.50
N SER A 15 16.10 12.30 -19.26
CA SER A 15 15.24 11.40 -20.02
C SER A 15 14.63 10.28 -19.18
N ARG A 16 15.19 10.03 -17.99
CA ARG A 16 14.70 9.03 -17.04
C ARG A 16 14.85 9.56 -15.61
N LEU A 17 13.82 9.36 -14.79
CA LEU A 17 13.80 9.83 -13.40
C LEU A 17 14.84 9.13 -12.50
N ASP A 18 15.25 7.91 -12.85
CA ASP A 18 16.24 7.11 -12.11
C ASP A 18 17.68 7.59 -12.30
N ARG A 19 18.01 8.19 -13.45
CA ARG A 19 19.34 8.80 -13.73
C ARG A 19 19.47 10.23 -13.23
N ALA A 20 18.38 10.73 -12.66
CA ALA A 20 18.26 12.12 -12.38
C ALA A 20 18.94 12.52 -11.08
N ASP A 21 19.25 11.59 -10.18
CA ASP A 21 19.95 11.87 -8.93
C ASP A 21 21.43 12.15 -9.16
N GLU A 22 22.07 11.41 -10.06
CA GLU A 22 23.50 11.55 -10.42
C GLU A 22 23.76 12.86 -11.17
N ILE A 23 23.01 13.14 -12.25
CA ILE A 23 23.16 14.36 -13.08
C ILE A 23 22.76 15.62 -12.29
N ARG A 24 21.88 15.49 -11.29
CA ARG A 24 21.46 16.62 -10.45
C ARG A 24 22.51 17.03 -9.43
N ARG A 25 23.18 16.08 -8.77
CA ARG A 25 24.13 16.38 -7.71
C ARG A 25 25.27 17.25 -8.22
N GLU A 26 25.84 16.90 -9.37
CA GLU A 26 26.88 17.66 -10.07
C GLU A 26 26.40 19.08 -10.44
N ALA A 27 25.25 19.17 -11.13
CA ALA A 27 24.70 20.47 -11.54
C ALA A 27 24.32 21.39 -10.36
N ILE A 28 23.86 20.82 -9.26
CA ILE A 28 23.46 21.57 -8.06
C ILE A 28 24.69 22.00 -7.26
N ALA A 29 25.69 21.14 -7.10
CA ALA A 29 26.95 21.45 -6.44
C ALA A 29 27.68 22.60 -7.16
N PHE A 30 27.68 22.57 -8.49
CA PHE A 30 28.24 23.61 -9.34
C PHE A 30 27.53 24.97 -9.13
N VAL A 31 26.20 25.00 -9.11
CA VAL A 31 25.43 26.24 -8.90
C VAL A 31 25.47 26.73 -7.45
N ALA A 32 25.52 25.82 -6.48
CA ALA A 32 25.52 26.14 -5.05
C ALA A 32 26.93 26.44 -4.50
N GLU A 33 27.98 26.35 -5.32
CA GLU A 33 29.40 26.45 -4.93
C GLU A 33 29.72 25.57 -3.69
N ALA A 34 29.09 24.40 -3.63
CA ALA A 34 29.21 23.46 -2.52
C ALA A 34 29.85 22.16 -3.00
N PRO A 35 30.64 21.46 -2.17
CA PRO A 35 31.12 20.12 -2.50
C PRO A 35 29.93 19.18 -2.80
N GLU A 36 30.02 18.38 -3.86
CA GLU A 36 28.94 17.43 -4.25
C GLU A 36 28.52 16.47 -3.12
N GLU A 37 29.48 16.13 -2.28
CA GLU A 37 29.33 15.29 -1.08
C GLU A 37 28.35 15.91 -0.07
N SER A 38 28.27 17.24 -0.03
CA SER A 38 27.42 18.01 0.90
C SER A 38 26.00 18.26 0.37
N VAL A 39 25.70 17.84 -0.86
CA VAL A 39 24.42 18.12 -1.52
C VAL A 39 23.50 16.91 -1.44
N GLU A 40 22.46 16.99 -0.61
CA GLU A 40 21.34 16.06 -0.67
C GLU A 40 20.30 16.49 -1.72
N VAL A 41 19.84 15.54 -2.52
CA VAL A 41 18.86 15.78 -3.60
C VAL A 41 17.67 14.86 -3.37
N ALA A 42 16.52 15.44 -3.05
CA ALA A 42 15.24 14.75 -3.06
C ALA A 42 14.51 15.07 -4.37
N VAL A 43 14.02 14.04 -5.04
CA VAL A 43 13.29 14.17 -6.29
C VAL A 43 11.83 13.84 -6.07
N THR A 44 10.98 14.84 -6.25
CA THR A 44 9.54 14.67 -6.26
C THR A 44 9.03 14.86 -7.70
N PRO A 45 8.57 13.80 -8.37
CA PRO A 45 7.91 13.94 -9.66
C PRO A 45 6.61 14.73 -9.48
N VAL A 46 6.45 15.80 -10.25
CA VAL A 46 5.21 16.58 -10.31
C VAL A 46 4.58 16.30 -11.67
N PRO A 47 3.67 15.31 -11.77
CA PRO A 47 2.94 15.06 -13.00
C PRO A 47 2.00 16.23 -13.32
N GLU A 48 1.52 16.28 -14.56
CA GLU A 48 0.44 17.23 -14.93
C GLU A 48 -0.79 17.02 -14.04
N PRO A 49 -1.53 18.07 -13.68
CA PRO A 49 -2.63 17.99 -12.71
C PRO A 49 -3.64 16.87 -13.01
N GLU A 50 -4.02 16.70 -14.27
CA GLU A 50 -4.97 15.64 -14.69
C GLU A 50 -4.43 14.23 -14.40
N VAL A 51 -3.13 14.00 -14.63
CA VAL A 51 -2.47 12.71 -14.33
C VAL A 51 -2.34 12.51 -12.82
N ALA A 52 -2.03 13.58 -12.07
CA ALA A 52 -1.96 13.54 -10.61
C ALA A 52 -3.32 13.13 -10.00
N ASP A 53 -4.41 13.68 -10.51
CA ASP A 53 -5.76 13.37 -10.06
C ASP A 53 -6.16 11.92 -10.34
N VAL A 54 -5.87 11.41 -11.54
CA VAL A 54 -6.14 10.00 -11.90
C VAL A 54 -5.35 9.04 -11.00
N LEU A 55 -4.07 9.34 -10.72
CA LEU A 55 -3.27 8.52 -9.81
C LEU A 55 -3.81 8.55 -8.38
N ARG A 56 -4.22 9.73 -7.90
CA ARG A 56 -4.83 9.89 -6.57
C ARG A 56 -6.12 9.09 -6.46
N GLU A 57 -7.01 9.18 -7.45
CA GLU A 57 -8.26 8.42 -7.48
C GLU A 57 -7.98 6.90 -7.53
N SER A 58 -7.01 6.46 -8.35
CA SER A 58 -6.62 5.06 -8.40
C SER A 58 -6.15 4.52 -7.04
N GLU A 59 -5.37 5.30 -6.29
CA GLU A 59 -4.91 4.86 -4.97
C GLU A 59 -6.01 4.90 -3.91
N GLN A 60 -6.94 5.86 -4.01
CA GLN A 60 -8.14 5.87 -3.16
C GLN A 60 -8.97 4.60 -3.37
N LEU A 61 -9.28 4.26 -4.62
CA LEU A 61 -10.03 3.05 -4.95
C LEU A 61 -9.30 1.78 -4.52
N ARG A 62 -7.97 1.76 -4.63
CA ARG A 62 -7.16 0.63 -4.15
C ARG A 62 -7.23 0.47 -2.63
N ALA A 63 -7.18 1.56 -1.88
CA ALA A 63 -7.32 1.54 -0.43
C ALA A 63 -8.72 1.03 -0.02
N GLU A 64 -9.77 1.53 -0.67
CA GLU A 64 -11.15 1.07 -0.43
C GLU A 64 -11.32 -0.42 -0.76
N ALA A 65 -10.74 -0.89 -1.87
CA ALA A 65 -10.75 -2.29 -2.23
C ALA A 65 -10.05 -3.16 -1.19
N ALA A 66 -8.89 -2.72 -0.68
CA ALA A 66 -8.16 -3.44 0.38
C ALA A 66 -8.98 -3.55 1.67
N ASP A 67 -9.69 -2.49 2.06
CA ASP A 67 -10.57 -2.50 3.23
C ASP A 67 -11.76 -3.45 3.02
N LYS A 68 -12.37 -3.44 1.83
CA LYS A 68 -13.47 -4.34 1.48
C LYS A 68 -13.03 -5.80 1.41
N ASP A 69 -11.83 -6.08 0.90
CA ASP A 69 -11.26 -7.42 0.88
C ASP A 69 -11.00 -7.95 2.29
N LYS A 70 -10.57 -7.08 3.20
CA LYS A 70 -10.39 -7.42 4.62
C LYS A 70 -11.73 -7.75 5.28
N GLU A 71 -12.75 -6.91 5.06
CA GLU A 71 -14.12 -7.13 5.56
C GLU A 71 -14.71 -8.45 5.02
N ALA A 72 -14.62 -8.68 3.71
CA ALA A 72 -15.07 -9.91 3.08
C ALA A 72 -14.34 -11.15 3.62
N SER A 73 -13.04 -11.04 3.90
CA SER A 73 -12.25 -12.14 4.47
C SER A 73 -12.70 -12.49 5.89
N MET A 74 -13.02 -11.49 6.72
CA MET A 74 -13.58 -11.68 8.06
C MET A 74 -14.95 -12.38 8.01
N LEU A 75 -15.84 -11.93 7.12
CA LEU A 75 -17.16 -12.53 6.95
C LEU A 75 -17.07 -13.97 6.42
N LYS A 76 -16.15 -14.27 5.51
CA LYS A 76 -15.89 -15.65 5.05
C LYS A 76 -15.43 -16.56 6.19
N LEU A 77 -14.58 -16.05 7.07
CA LEU A 77 -14.12 -16.79 8.24
C LEU A 77 -15.29 -17.08 9.20
N GLU A 78 -16.11 -16.07 9.48
CA GLU A 78 -17.30 -16.22 10.33
C GLU A 78 -18.31 -17.21 9.73
N ALA A 79 -18.60 -17.09 8.43
CA ALA A 79 -19.51 -18.00 7.73
C ALA A 79 -19.00 -19.45 7.76
N ALA A 80 -17.72 -19.69 7.48
CA ALA A 80 -17.13 -21.02 7.51
C ALA A 80 -17.23 -21.67 8.90
N ARG A 81 -17.09 -20.89 9.98
CA ARG A 81 -17.26 -21.38 11.36
C ARG A 81 -18.70 -21.71 11.68
N LYS A 82 -19.64 -20.82 11.35
CA LYS A 82 -21.08 -21.09 11.52
C LYS A 82 -21.53 -22.34 10.77
N LEU A 83 -20.98 -22.59 9.58
CA LEU A 83 -21.24 -23.82 8.82
C LEU A 83 -20.60 -25.06 9.48
N ALA A 84 -19.42 -24.92 10.08
CA ALA A 84 -18.81 -26.02 10.83
C ALA A 84 -19.62 -26.39 12.08
N ASP A 85 -20.17 -25.38 12.77
CA ASP A 85 -20.98 -25.56 13.99
C ASP A 85 -22.30 -26.31 13.71
N THR A 86 -22.80 -26.32 12.47
CA THR A 86 -23.97 -27.13 12.07
C THR A 86 -23.62 -28.59 11.74
N GLY A 87 -22.34 -28.97 11.86
CA GLY A 87 -21.86 -30.33 11.61
C GLY A 87 -21.57 -30.65 10.13
N LEU A 88 -21.50 -29.64 9.26
CA LEU A 88 -21.16 -29.84 7.85
C LEU A 88 -19.71 -30.30 7.68
N THR A 89 -19.47 -31.11 6.64
CA THR A 89 -18.12 -31.55 6.32
C THR A 89 -17.30 -30.39 5.75
N VAL A 90 -15.97 -30.41 5.94
CA VAL A 90 -15.04 -29.42 5.38
C VAL A 90 -15.18 -29.29 3.85
N ARG A 91 -15.54 -30.39 3.18
CA ARG A 91 -15.79 -30.41 1.73
C ARG A 91 -17.05 -29.61 1.37
N ASP A 92 -18.14 -29.79 2.10
CA ASP A 92 -19.39 -29.05 1.85
C ASP A 92 -19.22 -27.56 2.16
N ILE A 93 -18.49 -27.24 3.23
CA ILE A 93 -18.14 -25.86 3.58
C ILE A 93 -17.36 -25.19 2.45
N GLY A 94 -16.40 -25.89 1.83
CA GLY A 94 -15.66 -25.39 0.67
C GLY A 94 -16.57 -25.11 -0.52
N THR A 95 -17.46 -26.04 -0.85
CA THR A 95 -18.44 -25.87 -1.93
C THR A 95 -19.35 -24.66 -1.69
N ILE A 96 -19.93 -24.53 -0.49
CA ILE A 96 -20.84 -23.42 -0.13
C ILE A 96 -20.09 -22.09 -0.12
N SER A 97 -18.86 -22.07 0.40
CA SER A 97 -18.05 -20.86 0.52
C SER A 97 -17.35 -20.47 -0.79
N GLY A 98 -17.48 -21.27 -1.85
CA GLY A 98 -16.85 -21.04 -3.15
C GLY A 98 -15.32 -21.14 -3.12
N VAL A 99 -14.76 -22.00 -2.25
CA VAL A 99 -13.31 -22.16 -2.10
C VAL A 99 -12.90 -23.63 -2.17
N SER A 100 -11.62 -23.88 -2.43
CA SER A 100 -11.08 -25.24 -2.41
C SER A 100 -11.18 -25.87 -1.02
N TYR A 101 -11.14 -27.20 -0.97
CA TYR A 101 -11.08 -27.96 0.28
C TYR A 101 -9.97 -27.46 1.22
N GLN A 102 -8.76 -27.25 0.68
CA GLN A 102 -7.61 -26.77 1.47
C GLN A 102 -7.90 -25.39 2.08
N ARG A 103 -8.54 -24.50 1.33
CA ARG A 103 -8.88 -23.17 1.82
C ARG A 103 -10.00 -23.21 2.86
N ALA A 104 -11.00 -24.06 2.68
CA ALA A 104 -12.04 -24.30 3.68
C ALA A 104 -11.45 -24.82 4.99
N HIS A 105 -10.54 -25.80 4.90
CA HIS A 105 -9.79 -26.32 6.04
C HIS A 105 -8.97 -25.23 6.76
N GLN A 106 -8.35 -24.31 6.02
CA GLN A 106 -7.66 -23.17 6.64
C GLN A 106 -8.61 -22.22 7.36
N LEU A 107 -9.76 -21.89 6.75
CA LEU A 107 -10.72 -20.96 7.34
C LEU A 107 -11.23 -21.49 8.69
N ILE A 108 -11.62 -22.76 8.79
CA ILE A 108 -12.11 -23.33 10.06
C ILE A 108 -11.03 -23.45 11.14
N ASN A 109 -9.76 -23.60 10.73
CA ASN A 109 -8.64 -23.83 11.66
C ASN A 109 -7.80 -22.57 11.97
N THR A 110 -8.04 -21.45 11.29
CA THR A 110 -7.34 -20.20 11.59
C THR A 110 -7.95 -19.63 12.88
N PRO A 111 -7.20 -19.51 13.99
CA PRO A 111 -7.71 -18.85 15.18
C PRO A 111 -8.07 -17.41 14.81
N GLY A 112 -9.26 -16.97 15.22
CA GLY A 112 -9.71 -15.63 14.90
C GLY A 112 -8.81 -14.67 15.66
N ASN A 113 -8.14 -13.75 14.97
CA ASN A 113 -7.58 -12.60 15.63
C ASN A 113 -8.75 -11.78 16.19
N ALA A 114 -9.19 -12.14 17.40
CA ALA A 114 -9.99 -11.29 18.25
C ALA A 114 -9.06 -10.21 18.80
N SER A 115 -8.91 -9.11 18.07
CA SER A 115 -8.35 -7.89 18.64
C SER A 115 -9.45 -7.21 19.46
N GLY A 116 -9.27 -7.16 20.79
CA GLY A 116 -9.87 -6.14 21.65
C GLY A 116 -10.88 -6.64 22.69
N GLY A 117 -10.50 -6.54 23.96
CA GLY A 117 -11.50 -6.33 25.03
C GLY A 117 -11.29 -7.09 26.33
N HIS A 118 -10.19 -6.90 27.06
CA HIS A 118 -10.18 -7.01 28.53
C HIS A 118 -9.13 -6.02 29.11
N HIS A 119 -9.47 -4.74 29.14
CA HIS A 119 -8.93 -3.85 30.18
C HIS A 119 -10.04 -3.64 31.21
N GLN A 120 -10.21 -4.66 32.04
CA GLN A 120 -10.87 -4.55 33.33
C GLN A 120 -9.75 -4.71 34.34
N LEU A 121 -9.41 -3.62 35.05
CA LEU A 121 -9.15 -3.63 36.48
C LEU A 121 -9.25 -2.18 36.96
N ALA A 122 -10.37 -1.90 37.62
CA ALA A 122 -10.42 -0.89 38.66
C ALA A 122 -9.60 -1.40 39.86
N SER A 123 -8.73 -0.55 40.39
CA SER A 123 -8.46 -0.31 41.82
C SER A 123 -7.47 0.84 41.94
#